data_AF-A0A4Y8UXU3-F1
#
_entry.id   AF-A0A4Y8UXU3-F1
#
_cell.length_a   1.000
_cell.length_b   1.000
_cell.length_c   1.000
_cell.angle_alpha   90.00
_cell.angle_beta   90.00
_cell.angle_gamma   90.00
#
_symmetry.space_group_name_H-M   'P 1'
#
loop_
_entity.id
_entity.type
_entity.pdbx_description
1 polymer ?
#
loop_
_entity_poly.entity_id
_entity_poly.type
_entity_poly.pdbx_seq_one_letter_code
_entity_poly.pdbx_strand_id
1 'polypeptide(L)' 'MAQAGLDVTSQINIHVMEGKIVIEAAATPEPVFKLPYTETELLQGMSPHTAHADELAQLTDAETDL' A
#
# COMPACT_ATOMS: atom_id res chain seq x y z
N MET A 1 -25.44 -6.37 -7.99
CA MET A 1 -24.50 -5.33 -7.51
C MET A 1 -23.06 -5.55 -8.01
N ALA A 2 -22.74 -6.57 -8.81
CA ALA A 2 -21.37 -6.88 -9.24
C ALA A 2 -20.92 -6.19 -10.55
N GLN A 3 -21.78 -5.43 -11.22
CA GLN A 3 -21.50 -4.91 -12.58
C GLN A 3 -20.59 -3.67 -12.59
N ALA A 4 -20.46 -2.96 -11.47
CA ALA A 4 -19.71 -1.71 -11.37
C ALA A 4 -18.37 -1.84 -10.60
N GLY A 5 -18.04 -3.03 -10.08
CA GLY A 5 -16.80 -3.26 -9.33
C GLY A 5 -16.69 -2.49 -8.01
N LEU A 6 -17.80 -2.02 -7.45
CA LEU A 6 -17.85 -1.26 -6.20
C LEU A 6 -18.11 -2.18 -5.00
N ASP A 7 -17.33 -2.00 -3.94
CA ASP A 7 -17.55 -2.59 -2.62
C ASP A 7 -18.23 -1.58 -1.68
N VAL A 8 -18.80 -2.04 -0.56
CA VAL A 8 -19.43 -1.18 0.46
C VAL A 8 -18.47 -0.11 0.99
N THR A 9 -17.17 -0.40 0.99
CA THR A 9 -16.11 0.48 1.46
C THR A 9 -15.51 1.37 0.37
N SER A 10 -15.92 1.22 -0.88
CA SER A 10 -15.34 1.96 -2.00
C SER A 10 -15.71 3.45 -1.97
N GLN A 11 -14.71 4.29 -2.21
CA GLN A 11 -14.94 5.72 -2.46
C GLN A 11 -15.62 5.91 -3.83
N ILE A 12 -16.57 6.83 -3.90
CA ILE A 12 -17.32 7.18 -5.11
C ILE A 12 -17.36 8.70 -5.30
N ASN A 13 -17.41 9.15 -6.56
CA ASN A 13 -17.76 10.54 -6.87
C ASN A 13 -19.23 10.61 -7.27
N ILE A 14 -19.90 11.68 -6.84
CA ILE A 14 -21.32 11.93 -7.12
C ILE A 14 -21.44 13.27 -7.82
N HIS A 15 -22.00 13.26 -9.02
CA HIS A 15 -22.22 14.45 -9.84
C HIS A 15 -23.68 14.57 -10.25
N VAL A 16 -24.17 15.81 -10.40
CA VAL A 16 -25.50 16.07 -10.97
C VAL A 16 -25.31 16.69 -12.35
N MET A 17 -25.66 15.94 -13.40
CA MET A 17 -25.57 16.38 -14.78
C MET A 17 -26.91 16.16 -15.47
N GLU A 18 -27.43 17.20 -16.14
CA GLU A 18 -28.66 17.12 -16.93
C GLU A 18 -29.89 16.60 -16.16
N GLY A 19 -29.99 16.97 -14.87
CA GLY A 19 -31.08 16.52 -14.00
C GLY A 19 -30.98 15.06 -13.55
N LYS A 20 -29.86 14.39 -13.82
CA LYS A 20 -29.56 13.03 -13.38
C LYS A 20 -28.41 13.04 -12.36
N ILE A 21 -28.48 12.10 -11.42
CA ILE A 21 -27.39 11.83 -10.49
C ILE A 21 -26.51 10.75 -11.12
N VAL A 22 -25.25 11.09 -11.38
CA VAL A 22 -24.23 10.20 -11.92
C VAL A 22 -23.30 9.81 -10.77
N ILE A 23 -23.15 8.49 -10.58
CA ILE A 23 -22.28 7.91 -9.56
C ILE A 23 -21.19 7.13 -10.29
N GLU A 24 -19.95 7.49 -10.02
CA GLU A 24 -18.76 6.85 -10.59
C GLU A 24 -17.84 6.34 -9.49
N ALA A 25 -17.07 5.29 -9.78
CA ALA A 25 -16.01 4.85 -8.88
C ALA A 25 -14.97 5.97 -8.75
N ALA A 26 -14.63 6.36 -7.52
CA ALA A 26 -13.55 7.30 -7.34
C ALA A 26 -12.25 6.66 -7.85
N ALA A 27 -11.43 7.42 -8.58
CA ALA A 27 -10.11 6.96 -8.99
C ALA A 27 -9.36 6.48 -7.74
N THR A 28 -8.79 5.28 -7.80
CA THR A 28 -7.95 4.76 -6.72
C THR A 28 -6.87 5.80 -6.44
N PRO A 29 -6.74 6.28 -5.19
CA PRO A 29 -5.71 7.25 -4.88
C PRO A 29 -4.37 6.65 -5.27
N GLU A 30 -3.67 7.32 -6.19
CA GLU A 30 -2.29 6.96 -6.47
C GLU A 30 -1.53 7.01 -5.14
N PRO A 31 -0.70 6.00 -4.84
CA PRO A 31 0.04 5.99 -3.59
C PRO A 31 0.82 7.30 -3.47
N VAL A 32 0.53 8.04 -2.40
CA VAL A 32 1.10 9.38 -2.12
C VAL A 32 2.63 9.35 -2.10
N PHE A 33 3.20 8.16 -1.89
CA PHE A 33 4.64 7.93 -1.91
C PHE A 33 5.03 7.04 -3.10
N LYS A 34 5.78 7.61 -4.05
CA LYS A 34 6.46 6.83 -5.08
C LYS A 34 7.67 6.15 -4.43
N LEU A 35 7.51 4.88 -4.10
CA LEU A 35 8.64 4.08 -3.63
C LEU A 35 9.66 3.94 -4.77
N PRO A 36 10.96 4.03 -4.48
CA PRO A 36 12.02 3.92 -5.49
C PRO A 36 12.19 2.49 -6.02
N TYR A 37 11.55 1.49 -5.38
CA TYR A 37 11.62 0.08 -5.75
C TYR A 37 10.24 -0.57 -5.61
N THR A 38 9.94 -1.53 -6.48
CA THR A 38 8.78 -2.42 -6.43
C THR A 38 8.99 -3.58 -5.48
N GLU A 39 7.91 -4.25 -5.06
CA GLU A 39 8.01 -5.45 -4.21
C GLU A 39 8.89 -6.54 -4.85
N THR A 40 8.76 -6.76 -6.16
CA THR A 40 9.58 -7.73 -6.89
C THR A 40 11.07 -7.37 -6.84
N GLU A 41 11.41 -6.08 -6.94
CA GLU A 41 12.80 -5.61 -6.83
C GLU A 41 13.34 -5.75 -5.40
N LEU A 42 12.52 -5.49 -4.38
CA LEU A 42 12.92 -5.69 -2.98
C LEU A 42 13.16 -7.15 -2.63
N LEU A 43 12.42 -8.06 -3.27
CA LEU A 43 12.57 -9.51 -3.09
C LEU A 43 13.71 -10.08 -3.96
N GLN A 44 14.23 -9.34 -4.93
CA GLN A 44 15.28 -9.83 -5.82
C GLN A 44 16.60 -10.02 -5.05
N GLY A 45 17.08 -11.26 -5.00
CA GLY A 45 18.28 -11.61 -4.23
C GLY A 45 18.01 -11.84 -2.74
N MET A 46 16.76 -11.77 -2.30
CA MET A 46 16.37 -12.16 -0.95
C MET A 46 16.41 -13.70 -0.83
N SER A 47 17.27 -14.20 0.04
CA SER A 47 17.38 -15.60 0.42
C SER A 47 17.01 -15.77 1.90
N PRO A 48 16.71 -17.00 2.37
CA PRO A 48 16.51 -17.24 3.80
C PRO A 48 17.66 -16.78 4.70
N HIS A 49 18.88 -16.62 4.15
CA HIS A 49 20.06 -16.16 4.88
C HIS A 49 20.25 -14.63 4.87
N THR A 50 19.59 -13.92 3.96
CA THR A 50 19.63 -12.45 3.86
C THR A 50 18.32 -11.82 4.34
N ALA A 51 17.28 -12.62 4.51
CA ALA A 51 16.05 -12.23 5.17
C ALA A 51 16.30 -12.25 6.69
N HIS A 52 16.56 -11.08 7.29
CA HIS A 52 16.70 -10.92 8.74
C HIS A 52 15.36 -11.07 9.47
N ALA A 53 14.62 -12.15 9.21
CA ALA A 53 13.32 -12.39 9.84
C ALA A 53 13.45 -12.85 11.31
N ASP A 54 14.56 -13.52 11.65
CA ASP A 54 14.73 -14.20 12.95
C ASP A 54 16.01 -13.78 13.71
N GLU A 55 16.82 -12.86 13.17
CA GLU A 55 18.06 -12.44 13.84
C GLU A 55 17.77 -11.34 14.87
N LEU A 56 17.97 -11.65 16.15
CA LEU A 56 17.98 -10.63 17.21
C LEU A 56 19.20 -9.72 17.01
N ALA A 57 18.96 -8.42 16.90
CA ALA A 57 20.04 -7.44 16.83
C ALA A 57 20.91 -7.51 18.09
N GLN A 58 22.23 -7.55 17.92
CA GLN A 58 23.16 -7.40 19.04
C GLN A 58 23.28 -5.92 19.38
N LEU A 59 22.98 -5.58 20.64
CA LEU A 59 23.17 -4.23 21.15
C LEU A 59 24.65 -3.87 21.08
N THR A 60 24.93 -2.66 20.62
CA THR A 60 26.26 -2.06 20.64
C THR A 60 26.58 -1.50 22.02
N ASP A 61 27.87 -1.33 22.35
CA ASP A 61 28.30 -0.79 23.65
C ASP A 61 27.65 0.58 23.97
N ALA A 62 27.38 1.38 22.93
CA ALA A 62 26.71 2.68 23.02
C ALA A 62 25.22 2.59 23.41
N GLU A 63 24.59 1.44 23.21
CA GLU A 63 23.17 1.20 23.55
C GLU A 63 23.01 0.57 24.94
N THR A 64 24.10 0.06 25.54
CA THR A 64 24.10 -0.61 26.85
C THR A 64 24.58 0.25 28.02
N ASP A 65 25.13 1.43 27.77
CA ASP A 65 25.51 2.39 28.82
C ASP A 65 24.27 3.20 29.30
N LEU A 66 23.49 2.58 30.20
CA LEU A 66 22.39 3.20 30.96
C LEU A 66 22.56 2.97 32.48
#